data_AF-M1AIY1-F1
#
_entry.id   AF-M1AIY1-F1
#
_cell.length_a   1.000
_cell.length_b   1.000
_cell.length_c   1.000
_cell.angle_alpha   90.00
_cell.angle_beta   90.00
_cell.angle_gamma   90.00
#
_symmetry.space_group_name_H-M   'P 1'
#
loop_
_entity.id
_entity.type
_entity.pdbx_description
1 polymer ?
#
loop_
_entity_poly.entity_id
_entity_poly.type
_entity_poly.pdbx_seq_one_letter_code
_entity_poly.pdbx_strand_id
1 'polypeptide(L)'
;MAHSHLGMVTDGRYIYVVTGQYGPQCRGPTARNFVLDTKTKQWQDLPPLPVPRYAPATQLWRGRLHVMGGSKENRHTPGLEHWSIAVKDGKALETEWRTEIPIPRGGPHRACVVFDDRLYVLGGQEGDFMAKPGSPIFKCSRRNEVVYDDVYMLDDDMTWKVLPPMPKPDSHIEFAWAIVNRSLVIVGGTTEKHPNTKKMTLVGEILQFQFDTQVLFLIFNNLMVFTLS
;
A
#
# COMPACT_ATOMS: atom_id res chain seq x y z
N MET A 1 -16.78 8.58 -2.91
CA MET A 1 -15.63 7.66 -2.74
C MET A 1 -14.39 8.30 -3.33
N ALA A 2 -13.20 8.02 -2.81
CA ALA A 2 -11.97 8.37 -3.50
C ALA A 2 -11.88 7.68 -4.87
N HIS A 3 -11.12 8.25 -5.80
CA HIS A 3 -11.01 7.74 -7.17
C HIS A 3 -9.68 7.01 -7.42
N SER A 4 -8.66 7.24 -6.59
CA SER A 4 -7.32 6.67 -6.76
C SER A 4 -6.58 6.58 -5.42
N HIS A 5 -5.46 5.86 -5.40
CA HIS A 5 -4.54 5.81 -4.24
C HIS A 5 -5.21 5.36 -2.94
N LEU A 6 -6.22 4.52 -3.07
CA LEU A 6 -6.96 3.91 -1.97
C LEU A 6 -6.26 2.63 -1.53
N GLY A 7 -6.41 2.30 -0.25
CA GLY A 7 -6.19 0.94 0.22
C GLY A 7 -7.38 0.06 -0.17
N MET A 8 -7.12 -1.20 -0.50
CA MET A 8 -8.17 -2.17 -0.82
C MET A 8 -7.81 -3.54 -0.27
N VAL A 9 -8.80 -4.25 0.24
CA VAL A 9 -8.65 -5.67 0.60
C VAL A 9 -9.99 -6.38 0.47
N THR A 10 -9.97 -7.69 0.25
CA THR A 10 -11.17 -8.52 0.10
C THR A 10 -11.07 -9.81 0.89
N ASP A 11 -12.19 -10.25 1.46
CA ASP A 11 -12.35 -11.62 1.99
C ASP A 11 -12.97 -12.59 0.97
N GLY A 12 -13.06 -12.15 -0.30
CA GLY A 12 -13.70 -12.86 -1.40
C GLY A 12 -15.17 -12.46 -1.62
N ARG A 13 -15.89 -12.01 -0.59
CA ARG A 13 -17.25 -11.49 -0.72
C ARG A 13 -17.32 -9.99 -0.58
N TYR A 14 -16.65 -9.44 0.42
CA TYR A 14 -16.67 -8.02 0.75
C TYR A 14 -15.37 -7.37 0.31
N ILE A 15 -15.47 -6.30 -0.47
CA ILE A 15 -14.33 -5.49 -0.87
C ILE A 15 -14.31 -4.24 -0.01
N TYR A 16 -13.31 -4.12 0.85
CA TYR A 16 -13.06 -2.98 1.70
C TYR A 16 -12.22 -1.97 0.94
N VAL A 17 -12.67 -0.72 0.90
CA VAL A 17 -12.01 0.41 0.24
C VAL A 17 -11.72 1.47 1.29
N VAL A 18 -10.45 1.78 1.48
CA VAL A 18 -9.95 2.60 2.57
C VAL A 18 -9.29 3.85 2.01
N THR A 19 -9.73 5.01 2.48
CA THR A 19 -9.18 6.33 2.13
C THR A 19 -8.98 6.58 0.64
N GLY A 20 -7.86 7.20 0.24
CA GLY A 20 -7.52 7.58 -1.12
C GLY A 20 -7.73 9.05 -1.43
N GLN A 21 -7.55 9.40 -2.70
CA GLN A 21 -7.63 10.76 -3.22
C GLN A 21 -8.84 10.97 -4.11
N TYR A 22 -9.46 12.15 -4.01
CA TYR A 22 -10.48 12.60 -4.96
C TYR A 22 -9.87 13.14 -6.25
N GLY A 23 -10.34 12.60 -7.37
CA GLY A 23 -9.98 13.10 -8.70
C GLY A 23 -8.49 12.93 -9.07
N PRO A 24 -8.11 13.38 -10.28
CA PRO A 24 -6.78 13.17 -10.82
C PRO A 24 -5.75 14.21 -10.34
N GLN A 25 -6.21 15.32 -9.76
CA GLN A 25 -5.33 16.41 -9.30
C GLN A 25 -4.77 16.12 -7.92
N CYS A 26 -3.69 16.82 -7.54
CA CYS A 26 -2.98 16.57 -6.30
C CYS A 26 -3.68 17.06 -5.02
N ARG A 27 -4.96 16.72 -4.88
CA ARG A 27 -5.79 16.99 -3.71
C ARG A 27 -5.32 16.15 -2.52
N GLY A 28 -5.58 16.65 -1.33
CA GLY A 28 -5.40 15.87 -0.11
C GLY A 28 -6.26 14.60 -0.11
N PRO A 29 -5.81 13.54 0.57
CA PRO A 29 -6.58 12.32 0.74
C PRO A 29 -7.83 12.53 1.61
N THR A 30 -8.70 11.54 1.65
CA THR A 30 -9.87 11.47 2.54
C THR A 30 -9.64 10.46 3.66
N ALA A 31 -10.41 10.57 4.74
CA ALA A 31 -10.47 9.56 5.80
C ALA A 31 -11.63 8.57 5.63
N ARG A 32 -12.50 8.75 4.61
CA ARG A 32 -13.69 7.92 4.42
C ARG A 32 -13.35 6.52 3.94
N ASN A 33 -14.08 5.55 4.47
CA ASN A 33 -13.92 4.13 4.18
C ASN A 33 -15.26 3.53 3.76
N PHE A 34 -15.23 2.54 2.88
CA PHE A 34 -16.41 1.92 2.31
C PHE A 34 -16.22 0.41 2.19
N VAL A 35 -17.31 -0.31 2.08
CA VAL A 35 -17.30 -1.74 1.78
C VAL A 35 -18.37 -2.06 0.73
N LEU A 36 -17.99 -2.86 -0.26
CA LEU A 36 -18.89 -3.39 -1.28
C LEU A 36 -19.21 -4.85 -0.95
N ASP A 37 -20.49 -5.19 -0.81
CA ASP A 37 -20.92 -6.59 -0.87
C ASP A 37 -21.06 -6.98 -2.34
N THR A 38 -20.18 -7.86 -2.82
CA THR A 38 -20.16 -8.27 -4.24
C THR A 38 -21.40 -9.07 -4.65
N LYS A 39 -22.13 -9.69 -3.71
CA LYS A 39 -23.37 -10.41 -4.02
C LYS A 39 -24.54 -9.47 -4.24
N THR A 40 -24.72 -8.50 -3.33
CA THR A 40 -25.84 -7.55 -3.41
C THR A 40 -25.52 -6.32 -4.25
N LYS A 41 -24.24 -6.11 -4.57
CA LYS A 41 -23.70 -4.95 -5.28
C LYS A 41 -23.98 -3.62 -4.57
N GLN A 42 -24.11 -3.68 -3.25
CA GLN A 42 -24.40 -2.52 -2.41
C GLN A 42 -23.14 -2.05 -1.70
N TRP A 43 -22.97 -0.73 -1.69
CA TRP A 43 -21.94 -0.06 -0.91
C TRP A 43 -22.48 0.31 0.46
N GLN A 44 -21.63 0.22 1.47
CA GLN A 44 -21.90 0.68 2.83
C GLN A 44 -20.71 1.51 3.32
N ASP A 45 -20.98 2.52 4.15
CA ASP A 45 -19.93 3.28 4.84
C ASP A 45 -19.32 2.45 5.98
N LEU A 46 -18.03 2.66 6.22
CA LEU A 46 -17.33 2.21 7.42
C LEU A 46 -16.83 3.42 8.22
N PRO A 47 -16.54 3.27 9.53
CA PRO A 47 -15.98 4.34 10.33
C PRO A 47 -14.75 4.99 9.64
N PRO A 48 -14.66 6.33 9.59
CA PRO A 48 -13.53 7.00 8.95
C PRO A 48 -12.24 6.76 9.75
N LEU A 49 -11.08 6.81 9.08
CA LEU A 49 -9.79 6.81 9.78
C LEU A 49 -9.66 8.04 10.69
N PRO A 50 -8.85 7.96 11.78
CA PRO A 50 -8.57 9.10 12.64
C PRO A 50 -7.99 10.31 11.89
N VAL A 51 -7.16 10.06 10.87
CA VAL A 51 -6.62 11.06 9.96
C VAL A 51 -6.60 10.54 8.52
N PRO A 52 -6.75 11.39 7.50
CA PRO A 52 -6.64 11.00 6.09
C PRO A 52 -5.30 10.33 5.72
N ARG A 53 -5.35 9.36 4.78
CA ARG A 53 -4.15 8.67 4.27
C ARG A 53 -4.17 8.49 2.77
N TYR A 54 -3.02 8.74 2.16
CA TYR A 54 -2.77 8.53 0.73
C TYR A 54 -2.02 7.22 0.50
N ALA A 55 -2.58 6.33 -0.32
CA ALA A 55 -2.05 5.01 -0.68
C ALA A 55 -1.49 4.20 0.51
N PRO A 56 -2.29 3.99 1.58
CA PRO A 56 -1.87 3.16 2.69
C PRO A 56 -1.82 1.68 2.29
N ALA A 57 -1.01 0.90 3.02
CA ALA A 57 -1.07 -0.55 2.99
C ALA A 57 -2.31 -1.02 3.78
N THR A 58 -3.04 -2.00 3.23
CA THR A 58 -4.25 -2.55 3.85
C THR A 58 -4.29 -4.06 3.77
N GLN A 59 -4.71 -4.72 4.85
CA GLN A 59 -4.87 -6.17 4.85
C GLN A 59 -5.90 -6.62 5.90
N LEU A 60 -6.55 -7.76 5.65
CA LEU A 60 -7.39 -8.44 6.63
C LEU A 60 -6.50 -9.42 7.40
N TRP A 61 -6.44 -9.27 8.71
CA TRP A 61 -5.64 -10.15 9.57
C TRP A 61 -6.37 -10.34 10.91
N ARG A 62 -6.47 -11.58 11.37
CA ARG A 62 -7.09 -11.93 12.66
C ARG A 62 -8.49 -11.32 12.88
N GLY A 63 -9.31 -11.30 11.82
CA GLY A 63 -10.67 -10.77 11.83
C GLY A 63 -10.77 -9.24 11.87
N ARG A 64 -9.67 -8.53 11.64
CA ARG A 64 -9.59 -7.07 11.65
C ARG A 64 -9.10 -6.56 10.30
N LEU A 65 -9.63 -5.41 9.88
CA LEU A 65 -9.11 -4.65 8.76
C LEU A 65 -7.99 -3.76 9.28
N HIS A 66 -6.76 -4.04 8.84
CA HIS A 66 -5.57 -3.27 9.17
C HIS A 66 -5.26 -2.24 8.08
N VAL A 67 -4.84 -1.05 8.50
CA VAL A 67 -4.46 0.07 7.64
C VAL A 67 -3.19 0.69 8.22
N MET A 68 -2.14 0.77 7.42
CA MET A 68 -0.84 1.23 7.91
C MET A 68 -0.04 1.99 6.86
N GLY A 69 0.88 2.83 7.31
CA GLY A 69 1.76 3.55 6.41
C GLY A 69 1.03 4.65 5.64
N GLY A 70 1.29 4.74 4.34
CA GLY A 70 0.75 5.79 3.46
C GLY A 70 1.46 7.13 3.63
N SER A 71 1.15 8.08 2.76
CA SER A 71 1.53 9.48 2.97
C SER A 71 0.47 10.23 3.78
N LYS A 72 0.93 11.21 4.56
CA LYS A 72 0.08 12.24 5.18
C LYS A 72 -0.56 13.14 4.13
N GLU A 73 -1.32 14.13 4.57
CA GLU A 73 -2.19 14.98 3.75
C GLU A 73 -1.43 15.76 2.67
N ASN A 74 -0.16 16.07 2.92
CA ASN A 74 0.72 16.73 1.97
C ASN A 74 1.23 15.79 0.84
N ARG A 75 0.83 14.51 0.85
CA ARG A 75 1.27 13.46 -0.09
C ARG A 75 2.77 13.16 -0.09
N HIS A 76 3.52 13.73 0.85
CA HIS A 76 4.98 13.62 0.89
C HIS A 76 5.48 12.95 2.16
N THR A 77 5.02 13.44 3.32
CA THR A 77 5.48 12.96 4.61
C THR A 77 4.95 11.54 4.86
N PRO A 78 5.81 10.56 5.18
CA PRO A 78 5.36 9.21 5.49
C PRO A 78 4.56 9.21 6.81
N GLY A 79 3.41 8.55 6.81
CA GLY A 79 2.68 8.16 8.01
C GLY A 79 3.24 6.85 8.56
N LEU A 80 3.48 6.78 9.87
CA LEU A 80 3.95 5.56 10.55
C LEU A 80 2.80 4.83 11.27
N GLU A 81 1.65 5.48 11.33
CA GLU A 81 0.49 5.01 12.05
C GLU A 81 -0.03 3.72 11.44
N HIS A 82 -0.46 2.82 12.33
CA HIS A 82 -1.09 1.56 12.03
C HIS A 82 -2.36 1.52 12.85
N TRP A 83 -3.48 1.31 12.17
CA TRP A 83 -4.78 1.16 12.79
C TRP A 83 -5.43 -0.14 12.38
N SER A 84 -6.33 -0.64 13.23
CA SER A 84 -7.20 -1.74 12.85
C SER A 84 -8.62 -1.56 13.37
N ILE A 85 -9.57 -2.16 12.66
CA ILE A 85 -10.97 -2.23 13.10
C ILE A 85 -11.51 -3.63 12.89
N ALA A 86 -12.19 -4.19 13.89
CA ALA A 86 -12.82 -5.50 13.76
C ALA A 86 -13.93 -5.45 12.72
N VAL A 87 -13.92 -6.43 11.81
CA VAL A 87 -14.92 -6.53 10.74
C VAL A 87 -15.48 -7.94 10.66
N LYS A 88 -16.78 -8.04 10.39
CA LYS A 88 -17.47 -9.30 10.12
C LYS A 88 -18.65 -9.06 9.20
N ASP A 89 -18.81 -9.92 8.19
CA ASP A 89 -19.93 -9.86 7.23
C ASP A 89 -20.12 -8.47 6.61
N GLY A 90 -19.01 -7.84 6.22
CA GLY A 90 -19.01 -6.50 5.62
C GLY A 90 -19.40 -5.36 6.57
N LYS A 91 -19.35 -5.57 7.89
CA LYS A 91 -19.65 -4.54 8.90
C LYS A 91 -18.49 -4.36 9.86
N ALA A 92 -18.25 -3.12 10.29
CA ALA A 92 -17.41 -2.85 11.44
C ALA A 92 -18.14 -3.29 12.72
N LEU A 93 -17.40 -3.90 13.65
CA LEU A 93 -17.89 -4.29 14.97
C LEU A 93 -17.57 -3.25 16.05
N GLU A 94 -16.82 -2.22 15.67
CA GLU A 94 -16.36 -1.12 16.51
C GLU A 94 -16.72 0.20 15.83
N THR A 95 -16.87 1.27 16.61
CA THR A 95 -17.16 2.62 16.09
C THR A 95 -15.90 3.43 15.82
N GLU A 96 -14.78 3.05 16.40
CA GLU A 96 -13.50 3.73 16.30
C GLU A 96 -12.39 2.75 15.92
N TRP A 97 -11.39 3.27 15.23
CA TRP A 97 -10.20 2.52 14.86
C TRP A 97 -9.27 2.38 16.07
N ARG A 98 -8.81 1.16 16.32
CA ARG A 98 -7.79 0.88 17.33
C ARG A 98 -6.41 1.28 16.80
N THR A 99 -5.63 2.02 17.59
CA THR A 99 -4.20 2.23 17.31
C THR A 99 -3.41 0.97 17.60
N GLU A 100 -2.59 0.56 16.64
CA GLU A 100 -1.68 -0.58 16.73
C GLU A 100 -0.22 -0.11 16.85
N ILE A 101 0.70 -1.08 16.96
CA ILE A 101 2.14 -0.81 16.84
C ILE A 101 2.47 -0.14 15.48
N PRO A 102 3.10 1.04 15.49
CA PRO A 102 3.49 1.76 14.27
C PRO A 102 4.37 0.92 13.35
N ILE A 103 4.22 1.11 12.03
CA ILE A 103 5.10 0.46 11.04
C ILE A 103 6.53 1.02 11.15
N PRO A 104 7.60 0.20 11.02
CA PRO A 104 8.99 0.68 11.15
C PRO A 104 9.35 1.79 10.16
N ARG A 105 8.82 1.71 8.93
CA ARG A 105 8.92 2.75 7.91
C ARG A 105 7.59 2.92 7.19
N GLY A 106 7.15 4.17 7.13
CA GLY A 106 5.90 4.59 6.52
C GLY A 106 5.98 4.87 5.03
N GLY A 107 4.99 5.59 4.53
CA GLY A 107 4.93 6.03 3.13
C GLY A 107 4.06 5.14 2.25
N PRO A 108 3.72 5.62 1.04
CA PRO A 108 2.70 5.02 0.20
C PRO A 108 3.21 3.84 -0.63
N HIS A 109 2.25 3.21 -1.30
CA HIS A 109 2.49 2.30 -2.42
C HIS A 109 3.22 0.98 -2.10
N ARG A 110 2.96 0.47 -0.89
CA ARG A 110 3.57 -0.74 -0.33
C ARG A 110 2.71 -1.98 -0.61
N ALA A 111 3.36 -3.12 -0.85
CA ALA A 111 2.68 -4.41 -0.81
C ALA A 111 2.42 -4.79 0.66
N CYS A 112 1.26 -5.40 0.93
CA CYS A 112 0.90 -5.86 2.26
C CYS A 112 0.15 -7.19 2.16
N VAL A 113 0.71 -8.24 2.76
CA VAL A 113 0.18 -9.61 2.64
C VAL A 113 0.13 -10.31 3.98
N VAL A 114 -0.82 -11.22 4.14
CA VAL A 114 -0.84 -12.15 5.28
C VAL A 114 -0.52 -13.55 4.78
N PHE A 115 0.39 -14.21 5.48
CA PHE A 115 0.72 -15.60 5.23
C PHE A 115 1.12 -16.27 6.55
N ASP A 116 0.57 -17.45 6.82
CA ASP A 116 0.85 -18.25 8.03
C ASP A 116 0.67 -17.44 9.34
N ASP A 117 -0.45 -16.71 9.42
CA ASP A 117 -0.83 -15.80 10.51
C ASP A 117 0.19 -14.69 10.84
N ARG A 118 1.00 -14.30 9.85
CA ARG A 118 1.92 -13.16 9.94
C ARG A 118 1.62 -12.15 8.85
N LEU A 119 1.81 -10.88 9.15
CA LEU A 119 1.62 -9.79 8.19
C LEU A 119 2.97 -9.30 7.68
N TYR A 120 3.12 -9.19 6.36
CA TYR A 120 4.34 -8.74 5.70
C TYR A 120 4.07 -7.44 4.97
N VAL A 121 4.99 -6.48 5.07
CA VAL A 121 4.96 -5.23 4.31
C VAL A 121 6.26 -5.08 3.54
N LEU A 122 6.16 -4.79 2.25
CA LEU A 122 7.31 -4.76 1.35
C LEU A 122 7.32 -3.47 0.51
N GLY A 123 8.53 -2.97 0.29
CA GLY A 123 8.83 -1.93 -0.68
C GLY A 123 8.15 -0.60 -0.39
N GLY A 124 7.54 -0.02 -1.41
CA GLY A 124 6.89 1.29 -1.37
C GLY A 124 7.86 2.44 -1.52
N GLN A 125 7.37 3.63 -1.19
CA GLN A 125 8.15 4.85 -1.37
C GLN A 125 7.90 5.87 -0.26
N GLU A 126 8.72 6.91 -0.25
CA GLU A 126 8.46 8.18 0.42
C GLU A 126 8.35 9.27 -0.61
N GLY A 127 7.45 10.23 -0.38
CA GLY A 127 7.19 11.29 -1.34
C GLY A 127 6.30 10.86 -2.49
N ASP A 128 5.64 11.84 -3.11
CA ASP A 128 4.94 11.70 -4.39
C ASP A 128 4.70 13.12 -4.97
N PHE A 129 3.90 13.25 -6.03
CA PHE A 129 3.43 14.54 -6.51
C PHE A 129 2.65 15.29 -5.43
N MET A 130 3.05 16.52 -5.13
CA MET A 130 2.37 17.39 -4.18
C MET A 130 1.53 18.44 -4.91
N ALA A 131 0.54 19.03 -4.26
CA ALA A 131 -0.08 20.25 -4.78
C ALA A 131 0.94 21.39 -4.82
N LYS A 132 0.94 22.18 -5.90
CA LYS A 132 1.63 23.47 -5.91
C LYS A 132 0.99 24.38 -4.85
N PRO A 133 1.77 25.00 -3.94
CA PRO A 133 1.24 25.94 -2.95
C PRO A 133 0.38 27.02 -3.62
N GLY A 134 -0.80 27.29 -3.06
CA GLY A 134 -1.74 28.28 -3.58
C GLY A 134 -2.48 27.91 -4.87
N SER A 135 -2.31 26.70 -5.42
CA SER A 135 -3.02 26.30 -6.63
C SER A 135 -4.50 26.03 -6.35
N PRO A 136 -5.45 26.78 -6.94
CA PRO A 136 -6.89 26.57 -6.70
C PRO A 136 -7.40 25.25 -7.29
N ILE A 137 -6.65 24.66 -8.23
CA ILE A 137 -6.97 23.41 -8.91
C ILE A 137 -6.11 22.23 -8.44
N PHE A 138 -5.29 22.42 -7.41
CA PHE A 138 -4.37 21.40 -6.90
C PHE A 138 -3.42 20.87 -7.97
N LYS A 139 -2.89 21.75 -8.83
CA LYS A 139 -1.94 21.39 -9.88
C LYS A 139 -0.74 20.68 -9.25
N CYS A 140 -0.40 19.52 -9.78
CA CYS A 140 0.73 18.74 -9.29
C CYS A 140 2.06 19.48 -9.51
N SER A 141 2.91 19.45 -8.50
CA SER A 141 4.30 19.91 -8.51
C SER A 141 5.22 18.82 -9.04
N ARG A 142 6.54 19.04 -9.02
CA ARG A 142 7.49 18.01 -9.46
C ARG A 142 7.51 16.86 -8.44
N ARG A 143 7.41 15.63 -8.94
CA ARG A 143 7.52 14.40 -8.12
C ARG A 143 8.90 14.29 -7.49
N ASN A 144 8.95 14.29 -6.16
CA ASN A 144 10.14 13.99 -5.37
C ASN A 144 9.84 12.73 -4.56
N GLU A 145 10.52 11.63 -4.87
CA GLU A 145 10.27 10.34 -4.24
C GLU A 145 11.56 9.55 -4.05
N VAL A 146 11.57 8.71 -3.02
CA VAL A 146 12.59 7.69 -2.76
C VAL A 146 11.87 6.35 -2.68
N VAL A 147 12.30 5.38 -3.47
CA VAL A 147 11.73 4.03 -3.50
C VAL A 147 12.53 3.14 -2.56
N TYR A 148 11.87 2.23 -1.86
CA TYR A 148 12.49 1.37 -0.85
C TYR A 148 12.44 -0.11 -1.25
N ASP A 149 13.40 -0.87 -0.73
CA ASP A 149 13.51 -2.32 -0.81
C ASP A 149 13.23 -3.01 0.54
N ASP A 150 12.87 -2.24 1.56
CA ASP A 150 12.60 -2.74 2.91
C ASP A 150 11.53 -3.85 2.92
N VAL A 151 11.76 -4.89 3.72
CA VAL A 151 10.82 -5.96 4.00
C VAL A 151 10.64 -6.08 5.51
N TYR A 152 9.40 -5.98 5.97
CA TYR A 152 9.06 -6.13 7.38
C TYR A 152 8.03 -7.25 7.57
N MET A 153 8.11 -7.91 8.71
CA MET A 153 7.12 -8.89 9.16
C MET A 153 6.65 -8.54 10.56
N LEU A 154 5.33 -8.47 10.75
CA LEU A 154 4.68 -8.34 12.03
C LEU A 154 4.24 -9.74 12.47
N ASP A 155 4.80 -10.20 13.59
CA ASP A 155 4.56 -11.53 14.11
C ASP A 155 3.32 -11.60 15.02
N ASP A 156 3.08 -12.79 15.54
CA ASP A 156 1.96 -13.12 16.40
C ASP A 156 1.95 -12.36 17.74
N ASP A 157 3.13 -11.96 18.22
CA ASP A 157 3.35 -11.13 19.41
C ASP A 157 3.22 -9.63 19.11
N MET A 158 2.76 -9.24 17.91
CA MET A 158 2.67 -7.85 17.45
C MET A 158 4.04 -7.14 17.48
N THR A 159 5.10 -7.86 17.14
CA THR A 159 6.45 -7.31 17.04
C THR A 159 6.91 -7.24 15.59
N TRP A 160 7.33 -6.06 15.15
CA TRP A 160 7.92 -5.88 13.83
C TRP A 160 9.35 -6.42 13.78
N LYS A 161 9.64 -7.23 12.77
CA LYS A 161 10.97 -7.73 12.43
C LYS A 161 11.38 -7.21 11.05
N VAL A 162 12.62 -6.77 10.96
CA VAL A 162 13.26 -6.45 9.68
C VAL A 162 13.74 -7.76 9.05
N LEU A 163 13.35 -7.98 7.80
CA LEU A 163 13.76 -9.14 7.01
C LEU A 163 14.80 -8.72 5.95
N PRO A 164 15.46 -9.69 5.29
CA PRO A 164 16.31 -9.37 4.15
C PRO A 164 15.58 -8.51 3.10
N PRO A 165 16.20 -7.45 2.59
CA PRO A 165 15.57 -6.52 1.66
C PRO A 165 15.33 -7.17 0.29
N MET A 166 14.48 -6.53 -0.50
CA MET A 166 14.32 -6.89 -1.90
C MET A 166 15.63 -6.62 -2.67
N PRO A 167 15.97 -7.40 -3.72
CA PRO A 167 17.14 -7.15 -4.56
C PRO A 167 17.14 -5.78 -5.26
N LYS A 168 15.96 -5.15 -5.32
CA LYS A 168 15.74 -3.87 -5.99
C LYS A 168 14.62 -3.12 -5.27
N PRO A 169 14.75 -1.80 -5.06
CA PRO A 169 13.66 -0.99 -4.55
C PRO A 169 12.47 -1.01 -5.50
N ASP A 170 11.27 -1.19 -4.93
CA ASP A 170 10.04 -1.31 -5.72
C ASP A 170 8.83 -0.70 -5.01
N SER A 171 8.02 0.04 -5.76
CA SER A 171 6.82 0.73 -5.30
C SER A 171 5.68 0.56 -6.30
N HIS A 172 4.48 1.03 -5.96
CA HIS A 172 3.27 0.84 -6.76
C HIS A 172 2.92 -0.64 -6.92
N ILE A 173 3.18 -1.39 -5.84
CA ILE A 173 3.02 -2.84 -5.76
C ILE A 173 1.89 -3.23 -4.82
N GLU A 174 0.97 -2.34 -4.46
CA GLU A 174 -0.12 -2.61 -3.49
C GLU A 174 -0.98 -3.81 -3.92
N PHE A 175 -1.18 -3.97 -5.22
CA PHE A 175 -2.00 -5.02 -5.84
C PHE A 175 -1.26 -5.79 -6.93
N ALA A 176 0.07 -5.67 -7.00
CA ALA A 176 0.90 -6.23 -8.05
C ALA A 176 1.54 -7.58 -7.65
N TRP A 177 0.84 -8.37 -6.84
CA TRP A 177 1.38 -9.60 -6.26
C TRP A 177 0.34 -10.71 -6.14
N ALA A 178 0.81 -11.94 -6.03
CA ALA A 178 0.01 -13.13 -5.72
C ALA A 178 0.81 -14.10 -4.85
N ILE A 179 0.11 -14.88 -4.01
CA ILE A 179 0.74 -15.98 -3.26
C ILE A 179 0.61 -17.26 -4.08
N VAL A 180 1.74 -17.87 -4.43
CA VAL A 180 1.83 -19.12 -5.21
C VAL A 180 2.82 -20.04 -4.52
N ASN A 181 2.41 -21.28 -4.21
CA ASN A 181 3.28 -22.29 -3.60
C ASN A 181 4.11 -21.77 -2.41
N ARG A 182 3.44 -21.17 -1.41
CA ARG A 182 4.09 -20.58 -0.21
C ARG A 182 5.14 -19.52 -0.54
N SER A 183 4.99 -18.83 -1.66
CA SER A 183 5.83 -17.70 -2.04
C SER A 183 4.95 -16.51 -2.41
N LEU A 184 5.38 -15.30 -2.08
CA LEU A 184 4.84 -14.08 -2.66
C LEU A 184 5.55 -13.83 -3.99
N VAL A 185 4.79 -13.73 -5.07
CA VAL A 185 5.29 -13.33 -6.39
C VAL A 185 4.82 -11.91 -6.65
N ILE A 186 5.76 -10.99 -6.92
CA ILE A 186 5.50 -9.59 -7.26
C ILE A 186 5.87 -9.37 -8.73
N VAL A 187 4.99 -8.72 -9.48
CA VAL A 187 5.14 -8.49 -10.92
C VAL A 187 4.84 -7.03 -11.24
N GLY A 188 5.82 -6.32 -11.81
CA GLY A 188 5.66 -4.91 -12.12
C GLY A 188 6.08 -4.03 -10.95
N GLY A 189 5.51 -2.82 -10.90
CA GLY A 189 5.92 -1.78 -9.96
C GLY A 189 6.81 -0.72 -10.61
N THR A 190 7.26 0.23 -9.79
CA THR A 190 8.12 1.33 -10.21
C THR A 190 9.28 1.49 -9.26
N THR A 191 10.45 1.71 -9.85
CA THR A 191 11.73 1.80 -9.13
C THR A 191 12.32 3.20 -9.28
N GLU A 192 13.57 3.35 -8.85
CA GLU A 192 14.32 4.58 -9.00
C GLU A 192 14.28 5.13 -10.44
N LYS A 193 14.19 6.46 -10.54
CA LYS A 193 14.19 7.15 -11.83
C LYS A 193 15.51 6.91 -12.54
N HIS A 194 15.43 6.80 -13.85
CA HIS A 194 16.61 6.68 -14.69
C HIS A 194 17.62 7.79 -14.37
N PRO A 195 18.91 7.47 -14.12
CA PRO A 195 19.88 8.39 -13.54
C PRO A 195 20.08 9.66 -14.38
N ASN A 196 20.06 9.53 -15.71
CA ASN A 196 20.25 10.66 -16.63
C ASN A 196 18.95 11.35 -17.03
N THR A 197 17.99 10.62 -17.62
CA THR A 197 16.75 11.20 -18.17
C THR A 197 15.74 11.60 -17.10
N LYS A 198 15.92 11.13 -15.85
CA LYS A 198 14.98 11.29 -14.73
C LYS A 198 13.56 10.79 -15.04
N LYS A 199 13.41 9.96 -16.08
CA LYS A 199 12.14 9.29 -16.40
C LYS A 199 11.86 8.21 -15.37
N MET A 200 10.57 7.95 -15.16
CA MET A 200 10.09 6.82 -14.36
C MET A 200 10.56 5.51 -14.99
N THR A 201 10.98 4.57 -14.15
CA THR A 201 11.43 3.24 -14.56
C THR A 201 10.43 2.21 -14.04
N LEU A 202 9.89 1.38 -14.93
CA LEU A 202 9.06 0.25 -14.54
C LEU A 202 9.95 -0.94 -14.17
N VAL A 203 9.51 -1.72 -13.20
CA VAL A 203 10.14 -3.01 -12.87
C VAL A 203 9.59 -4.05 -13.85
N GLY A 204 10.46 -4.63 -14.68
CA GLY A 204 10.10 -5.68 -15.63
C GLY A 204 10.38 -7.08 -15.08
N GLU A 205 11.11 -7.13 -13.97
CA GLU A 205 11.50 -8.35 -13.29
C GLU A 205 10.33 -8.97 -12.52
N ILE A 206 10.35 -10.29 -12.37
CA ILE A 206 9.45 -11.01 -11.47
C ILE A 206 10.22 -11.34 -10.19
N LEU A 207 9.73 -10.81 -9.07
CA LEU A 207 10.29 -11.01 -7.75
C LEU A 207 9.55 -12.12 -7.02
N GLN A 208 10.28 -12.98 -6.30
CA GLN A 208 9.71 -14.03 -5.47
C GLN A 208 10.28 -14.00 -4.07
N PHE A 209 9.42 -13.77 -3.09
CA PHE A 209 9.71 -13.96 -1.67
C PHE A 209 9.28 -15.36 -1.25
N GLN A 210 10.21 -16.15 -0.70
CA GLN A 210 9.89 -17.43 -0.09
C GLN A 210 9.61 -17.24 1.40
N PHE A 211 8.40 -17.59 1.86
CA PHE A 211 8.02 -17.36 3.26
C PHE A 211 8.81 -18.23 4.24
N ASP A 212 9.17 -19.46 3.84
CA ASP A 212 9.84 -20.43 4.73
C ASP A 212 11.31 -20.05 4.99
N THR A 213 12.01 -19.52 3.98
CA THR A 213 13.41 -19.09 4.09
C THR A 213 13.55 -17.60 4.38
N GLN A 214 12.49 -16.81 4.18
CA GLN A 214 12.49 -15.35 4.26
C GLN A 214 13.49 -14.69 3.31
N VAL A 215 13.74 -15.32 2.16
CA VAL A 215 14.65 -14.80 1.13
C VAL A 215 13.87 -14.40 -0.11
N LEU A 216 14.29 -13.30 -0.73
CA LEU A 216 13.71 -12.77 -1.96
C LEU A 216 14.69 -12.92 -3.13
N PHE A 217 14.22 -13.48 -4.25
CA PHE A 217 15.03 -13.71 -5.45
C PHE A 217 14.31 -13.25 -6.72
N LEU A 218 15.09 -13.02 -7.78
CA LEU A 218 14.59 -12.74 -9.13
C LEU A 218 14.30 -14.07 -9.85
N ILE A 219 13.04 -14.30 -10.28
CA ILE A 219 12.69 -15.49 -11.08
C ILE A 219 12.96 -15.23 -12.57
N PHE A 220 12.71 -14.00 -13.04
CA PHE A 220 12.81 -13.66 -14.46
C PHE A 220 13.37 -12.26 -14.66
N ASN A 221 14.34 -12.12 -15.56
CA ASN A 221 15.05 -10.86 -15.81
C ASN A 221 15.06 -10.58 -17.32
N ASN A 222 14.00 -9.95 -17.83
CA ASN A 222 14.00 -9.36 -19.16
C ASN A 222 13.70 -7.87 -19.00
N LEU A 223 14.73 -7.04 -19.15
CA LEU A 223 14.60 -5.58 -19.20
C LEU A 223 13.68 -5.20 -20.38
N MET A 224 12.38 -5.02 -20.13
CA MET A 224 11.52 -4.28 -21.06
C MET A 224 11.45 -2.82 -20.60
N VAL A 225 12.31 -1.99 -21.19
CA VAL A 225 12.20 -0.54 -21.05
C VAL A 225 11.01 -0.07 -21.90
N PHE A 226 9.84 0.05 -21.30
CA PHE A 226 8.73 0.75 -21.95
C PHE A 226 8.93 2.25 -21.81
N THR A 227 9.31 2.92 -22.90
CA THR A 227 9.15 4.37 -23.00
C THR A 227 7.69 4.67 -23.28
N LEU A 228 6.97 5.19 -22.29
CA LEU A 228 5.70 5.87 -22.53
C LEU A 228 6.01 7.10 -23.42
N SER A 229 5.48 7.08 -24.64
CA SER A 229 5.53 8.17 -25.63
C SER A 229 4.53 9.26 -25.29
#